data_AF-A0A2H0KCM0-F1
#
_entry.id   AF-A0A2H0KCM0-F1
#
_cell.length_a   1.000
_cell.length_b   1.000
_cell.length_c   1.000
_cell.angle_alpha   90.00
_cell.angle_beta   90.00
_cell.angle_gamma   90.00
#
_symmetry.space_group_name_H-M   'P 1'
#
loop_
_entity.id
_entity.type
_entity.pdbx_description
1 polymer ?
#
loop_
_entity_poly.entity_id
_entity_poly.type
_entity_poly.pdbx_seq_one_letter_code
_entity_poly.pdbx_strand_id
1 'polypeptide(L)' 'MNGTFVTIKEASEMLGVSKLTLRNWDNSGKLSAYRHPISNYRVYKREALDALIAKMESGARPIREDKSRVRKLVVKQLDD' A
#
# COMPACT_ATOMS: atom_id res chain seq x y z
N MET A 1 20.69 -12.50 7.50
CA MET A 1 19.55 -11.88 6.79
C MET A 1 19.70 -10.38 6.92
N ASN A 2 20.27 -9.74 5.91
CA ASN A 2 20.46 -8.29 5.91
C ASN A 2 19.13 -7.67 5.46
N GLY A 3 18.27 -7.33 6.42
CA GLY A 3 17.00 -6.67 6.16
C GLY A 3 17.25 -5.25 5.70
N THR A 4 17.61 -5.07 4.43
CA THR A 4 17.77 -3.75 3.83
C THR A 4 16.39 -3.11 3.75
N PHE A 5 16.18 -2.10 4.59
CA PHE A 5 15.00 -1.26 4.51
C PHE A 5 15.18 -0.27 3.37
N VAL A 6 14.13 -0.09 2.59
CA VAL A 6 14.06 0.79 1.44
C VAL A 6 13.04 1.88 1.72
N THR A 7 13.37 3.10 1.33
CA THR A 7 12.46 4.23 1.50
C THR A 7 11.31 4.14 0.50
N ILE A 8 10.20 4.86 0.78
CA ILE A 8 9.09 4.95 -0.17
C ILE A 8 9.51 5.51 -1.54
N LYS A 9 10.57 6.33 -1.61
CA LYS A 9 11.10 6.88 -2.87
C LYS A 9 11.75 5.75 -3.68
N GLU A 10 12.68 5.03 -3.09
CA GLU A 10 13.36 3.91 -3.77
C GLU A 10 12.35 2.83 -4.15
N ALA A 11 11.43 2.48 -3.25
CA ALA A 11 10.36 1.53 -3.55
C ALA A 11 9.49 1.97 -4.73
N SER A 12 9.21 3.28 -4.86
CA SER A 12 8.43 3.81 -5.99
C SER A 12 9.17 3.68 -7.32
N GLU A 13 10.49 3.87 -7.31
CA GLU A 13 11.36 3.72 -8.48
C GLU A 13 11.52 2.25 -8.86
N MET A 14 11.68 1.36 -7.89
CA MET A 14 11.79 -0.09 -8.11
C MET A 14 10.50 -0.70 -8.69
N LEU A 15 9.34 -0.29 -8.17
CA LEU A 15 8.04 -0.82 -8.59
C LEU A 15 7.44 -0.11 -9.80
N GLY A 16 8.02 1.02 -10.23
CA GLY A 16 7.47 1.85 -11.30
C GLY A 16 6.10 2.45 -10.97
N VAL A 17 5.77 2.62 -9.69
CA VAL A 17 4.49 3.19 -9.23
C VAL A 17 4.72 4.51 -8.51
N SER A 18 3.67 5.34 -8.39
CA SER A 18 3.80 6.58 -7.62
C SER A 18 3.96 6.33 -6.12
N LYS A 19 4.66 7.23 -5.41
CA LYS A 19 4.73 7.22 -3.93
C LYS A 19 3.35 7.25 -3.28
N LEU A 20 2.38 7.93 -3.91
CA LEU A 20 0.99 7.97 -3.44
C LEU A 20 0.34 6.59 -3.50
N THR A 21 0.61 5.81 -4.56
CA THR A 21 0.14 4.43 -4.69
C THR A 21 0.64 3.57 -3.53
N LEU A 22 1.92 3.69 -3.17
CA LEU A 22 2.49 2.96 -2.02
C LEU A 22 1.85 3.37 -0.69
N ARG A 23 1.59 4.67 -0.48
CA ARG A 23 0.85 5.14 0.70
C ARG A 23 -0.57 4.57 0.77
N ASN A 24 -1.24 4.48 -0.38
CA ASN A 24 -2.58 3.90 -0.46
C ASN A 24 -2.54 2.39 -0.19
N TRP A 25 -1.49 1.68 -0.63
CA TRP A 25 -1.32 0.26 -0.32
C TRP A 25 -1.01 -0.01 1.14
N ASP A 26 -0.22 0.87 1.79
CA ASP A 26 -0.04 0.86 3.23
C ASP A 26 -1.36 1.10 3.98
N ASN A 27 -2.12 2.12 3.60
CA ASN A 27 -3.42 2.41 4.23
C ASN A 27 -4.47 1.32 3.98
N SER A 28 -4.41 0.63 2.84
CA SER A 28 -5.33 -0.48 2.52
C SER A 28 -4.85 -1.84 3.03
N GLY A 29 -3.69 -1.90 3.70
CA GLY A 29 -3.12 -3.14 4.22
C GLY A 29 -2.56 -4.09 3.15
N LYS A 30 -2.49 -3.66 1.88
CA LYS A 30 -1.94 -4.44 0.76
C LYS A 30 -0.41 -4.55 0.83
N LEU A 31 0.24 -3.59 1.47
CA LEU A 31 1.69 -3.56 1.68
C LEU A 31 1.97 -3.01 3.07
N SER A 32 2.49 -3.83 3.98
CA SER A 32 2.82 -3.36 5.33
C SER A 32 4.13 -2.57 5.32
N ALA A 33 4.05 -1.27 5.63
CA ALA A 33 5.24 -0.45 5.81
C ALA A 33 5.65 -0.40 7.28
N TYR A 34 6.94 -0.52 7.53
CA TYR A 34 7.54 -0.23 8.82
C TYR A 34 7.63 1.28 9.00
N ARG A 35 7.52 1.74 10.24
CA ARG A 35 7.62 3.16 10.59
C ARG A 35 8.96 3.42 11.26
N HIS A 36 9.67 4.44 10.80
CA HIS A 36 10.88 4.89 11.46
C HIS A 36 10.52 5.45 12.86
N PRO A 37 11.20 5.04 13.94
CA PRO A 37 10.78 5.36 15.31
C PRO A 37 10.75 6.87 15.61
N ILE A 38 11.64 7.63 14.96
CA ILE A 38 11.79 9.07 15.25
C ILE A 38 10.93 9.95 14.33
N SER A 39 10.78 9.59 13.05
CA SER A 39 10.15 10.44 12.04
C SER A 39 8.82 9.91 11.53
N ASN A 40 8.41 8.71 11.97
CA ASN A 40 7.27 7.96 11.44
C ASN A 40 7.32 7.76 9.90
N TYR A 41 8.51 7.89 9.29
CA TYR A 41 8.64 7.72 7.85
C TYR A 41 8.41 6.26 7.46
N ARG A 42 7.78 6.06 6.29
CA ARG A 42 7.46 4.73 5.78
C ARG A 42 8.67 4.12 5.11
N VAL A 43 9.10 2.99 5.63
CA VAL A 43 10.16 2.16 5.06
C VAL A 43 9.64 0.75 4.83
N TYR A 44 10.10 0.12 3.76
CA TYR A 44 9.67 -1.20 3.33
C TYR A 44 10.85 -2.14 3.43
N LYS A 45 10.60 -3.42 3.73
CA LYS A 45 11.64 -4.44 3.57
C LYS A 45 11.80 -4.74 2.09
N ARG A 46 13.04 -4.83 1.62
CA ARG A 46 13.33 -5.18 0.22
C ARG A 46 12.65 -6.48 -0.20
N GLU A 47 12.74 -7.51 0.64
CA GLU A 47 12.09 -8.83 0.41
C GLU A 47 10.57 -8.72 0.18
N ALA A 48 9.89 -7.80 0.88
CA ALA A 48 8.45 -7.61 0.71
C ALA A 48 8.11 -6.95 -0.63
N LEU A 49 8.99 -6.06 -1.13
CA LEU A 49 8.83 -5.45 -2.45
C LEU A 49 9.11 -6.49 -3.56
N ASP A 50 10.15 -7.30 -3.40
CA ASP A 50 10.49 -8.35 -4.36
C ASP A 50 9.37 -9.40 -4.48
N ALA A 51 8.81 -9.83 -3.34
CA ALA A 51 7.65 -10.73 -3.32
C ALA A 51 6.42 -10.10 -3.99
N LEU A 52 6.25 -8.78 -3.84
CA LEU A 52 5.15 -8.06 -4.49
C LEU A 52 5.34 -8.00 -6.01
N ILE A 53 6.57 -7.76 -6.50
CA ILE A 53 6.91 -7.77 -7.93
C ILE A 53 6.60 -9.15 -8.52
N ALA A 54 7.10 -10.22 -7.89
CA ALA A 54 6.85 -11.59 -8.35
C ALA A 54 5.34 -11.90 -8.43
N LYS A 55 4.54 -11.42 -7.47
CA LYS A 55 3.08 -11.57 -7.48
C LYS A 55 2.38 -10.76 -8.58
N MET A 56 2.95 -9.63 -8.99
CA MET A 56 2.44 -8.83 -10.11
C MET A 56 2.77 -9.46 -11.46
N GLU A 57 3.98 -10.01 -11.60
CA GLU A 57 4.43 -10.70 -12.81
C GLU A 57 3.65 -11.99 -13.08
N SER A 58 3.20 -12.69 -12.03
CA SER A 58 2.38 -13.91 -12.15
C SER A 58 0.96 -13.68 -12.72
N GLY A 59 0.66 -12.49 -13.25
CA GLY A 59 -0.55 -12.21 -14.06
C GLY A 59 -1.85 -12.05 -13.27
N ALA A 60 -1.84 -12.30 -11.97
CA ALA A 60 -2.98 -12.05 -11.08
C ALA A 60 -3.09 -10.55 -10.78
N ARG A 61 -3.63 -9.77 -11.72
CA ARG A 61 -3.99 -8.37 -11.44
C ARG A 61 -4.85 -8.37 -10.17
N PRO A 62 -4.47 -7.62 -9.12
CA PRO A 62 -5.30 -7.56 -7.92
C PRO A 62 -6.66 -7.07 -8.38
N ILE A 63 -7.68 -7.92 -8.20
CA ILE A 63 -9.08 -7.58 -8.46
C ILE A 63 -9.27 -6.20 -7.84
N ARG A 64 -9.58 -5.18 -8.67
CA ARG A 64 -9.97 -3.88 -8.14
C ARG A 64 -11.12 -4.19 -7.19
N GLU A 65 -10.92 -3.99 -5.89
CA GLU A 65 -12.00 -4.17 -4.93
C GLU A 65 -13.18 -3.38 -5.47
N ASP A 66 -14.25 -4.08 -5.79
CA ASP A 66 -15.43 -3.46 -6.35
C ASP A 66 -15.98 -2.50 -5.31
N LYS A 67 -15.71 -1.20 -5.52
CA LYS A 67 -16.14 -0.12 -4.63
C LYS A 67 -17.67 -0.06 -4.51
N SER A 68 -18.42 -0.78 -5.34
CA SER A 68 -19.87 -0.97 -5.18
C SER A 68 -20.24 -1.59 -3.81
N ARG A 69 -19.33 -2.35 -3.17
CA ARG A 69 -19.52 -2.95 -1.84
C ARG A 69 -19.16 -2.04 -0.66
N VAL A 70 -18.51 -0.90 -0.89
CA VAL A 70 -18.10 0.01 0.19
C VAL A 70 -19.27 0.94 0.54
N ARG A 71 -20.15 0.40 1.41
CA ARG A 71 -21.23 1.03 2.19
C ARG A 71 -21.47 2.52 1.89
N LYS A 72 -22.53 2.81 1.12
CA LYS A 72 -23.16 4.14 1.05
C LYS A 72 -23.50 4.58 2.47
N LEU A 73 -22.92 5.68 2.96
CA LEU A 73 -23.39 6.31 4.20
C LEU A 73 -24.84 6.77 3.93
N VAL A 74 -25.80 6.15 4.62
CA VAL A 74 -27.18 6.66 4.67
C VAL A 74 -27.18 7.75 5.73
N VAL A 75 -27.04 9.00 5.30
CA VAL A 75 -27.27 10.16 6.17
C VAL A 75 -28.79 10.26 6.36
N LYS A 76 -29.27 9.98 7.58
CA LYS A 76 -30.64 10.35 7.95
C LYS A 76 -30.60 11.82 8.36
N GLN A 77 -31.34 12.65 7.65
CA GLN A 77 -31.65 14.00 8.09
C GLN A 77 -32.58 13.86 9.31
N LEU A 78 -32.17 14.41 10.44
CA LEU A 78 -33.05 14.63 11.59
C LEU A 78 -33.67 16.01 11.34
N ASP A 79 -34.98 16.03 11.13
CA ASP A 79 -35.75 17.27 11.13
C ASP A 79 -36.15 17.56 12.58
N ASP A 80 -35.87 18.79 13.05
CA ASP A 80 -36.25 19.31 14.37
C ASP A 80 -37.75 19.67 14.46
#